data_AF-V4PNV1-F1
#
_entry.id   AF-V4PNV1-F1
#
_cell.length_a   1.000
_cell.length_b   1.000
_cell.length_c   1.000
_cell.angle_alpha   90.00
_cell.angle_beta   90.00
_cell.angle_gamma   90.00
#
_symmetry.space_group_name_H-M   'P 1'
#
loop_
_entity.id
_entity.type
_entity.pdbx_description
1 polymer ?
#
loop_
_entity_poly.entity_id
_entity_poly.type
_entity_poly.pdbx_seq_one_letter_code
_entity_poly.pdbx_strand_id
1 'polypeptide(L)'
;MARKSIEERLAQLDAQRKTLQARLTKDERARDTRRKVLLGALVLHRIEDGNAASADYLRDFIKRELPGFLTRETDKALFDDLIGSDKAAK
;
A
#
# COMPACT_ATOMS: atom_id res chain seq x y z
N MET A 1 -9.25 -47.17 20.55
CA MET A 1 -8.74 -45.99 19.80
C MET A 1 -9.38 -45.97 18.43
N ALA A 2 -10.51 -45.28 18.27
CA ALA A 2 -11.22 -45.21 17.00
C ALA A 2 -10.33 -44.51 15.97
N ARG A 3 -9.96 -45.21 14.89
CA ARG A 3 -9.32 -44.57 13.73
C ARG A 3 -10.34 -43.58 13.18
N LYS A 4 -10.05 -42.27 13.28
CA LYS A 4 -10.80 -41.24 12.54
C LYS A 4 -11.01 -41.70 11.11
N SER A 5 -12.22 -41.53 10.58
CA SER A 5 -12.52 -41.92 9.20
C SER A 5 -11.61 -41.14 8.25
N ILE A 6 -11.35 -41.67 7.06
CA ILE A 6 -10.52 -41.01 6.05
C ILE A 6 -11.08 -39.61 5.74
N GLU A 7 -12.40 -39.45 5.78
CA GLU A 7 -13.11 -38.19 5.58
C GLU A 7 -12.81 -37.17 6.69
N GLU A 8 -12.82 -37.58 7.96
CA GLU A 8 -12.47 -36.70 9.09
C GLU A 8 -11.02 -36.22 9.01
N ARG A 9 -10.11 -37.08 8.52
CA ARG A 9 -8.70 -36.71 8.31
C ARG A 9 -8.54 -35.75 7.14
N LEU A 10 -9.26 -35.96 6.04
CA LEU A 10 -9.32 -35.03 4.90
C LEU A 10 -9.84 -33.66 5.33
N ALA A 11 -10.96 -33.62 6.05
CA ALA A 11 -11.53 -32.38 6.57
C ALA A 11 -10.57 -31.65 7.52
N GLN A 12 -9.83 -32.38 8.36
CA GLN A 12 -8.84 -31.79 9.26
C GLN A 12 -7.65 -31.20 8.50
N LEU A 13 -7.15 -31.88 7.46
CA LEU A 13 -6.06 -31.38 6.62
C LEU A 13 -6.48 -30.15 5.80
N ASP A 14 -7.70 -30.15 5.26
CA ASP A 14 -8.23 -29.00 4.52
C ASP A 14 -8.42 -27.77 5.43
N ALA A 15 -8.89 -27.97 6.67
CA ALA A 15 -8.99 -26.90 7.65
C ALA A 15 -7.61 -26.31 8.01
N GLN A 16 -6.60 -27.17 8.18
CA GLN A 16 -5.22 -26.73 8.42
C GLN A 16 -4.65 -25.96 7.24
N ARG A 17 -4.85 -26.45 6.01
CA ARG A 17 -4.43 -25.77 4.78
C ARG A 17 -5.05 -24.39 4.65
N LYS A 18 -6.38 -24.28 4.85
CA LYS A 18 -7.09 -22.99 4.80
C LYS A 18 -6.55 -22.00 5.84
N THR A 19 -6.25 -22.49 7.04
CA THR A 19 -5.68 -21.67 8.11
C THR A 19 -4.28 -21.15 7.75
N LEU A 20 -3.42 -22.02 7.22
CA LEU A 20 -2.07 -21.63 6.80
C LEU A 20 -2.12 -20.65 5.63
N GLN A 21 -2.99 -20.87 4.65
CA GLN A 21 -3.16 -19.98 3.51
C GLN A 21 -3.69 -18.60 3.93
N ALA A 22 -4.65 -18.55 4.86
CA ALA A 22 -5.14 -17.29 5.41
C ALA A 22 -4.04 -16.50 6.14
N ARG A 23 -3.17 -17.19 6.89
CA ARG A 23 -2.00 -16.57 7.54
C ARG A 23 -1.01 -16.03 6.52
N LEU A 24 -0.70 -16.81 5.48
CA LEU A 24 0.22 -16.38 4.43
C LEU A 24 -0.29 -15.12 3.72
N THR A 25 -1.57 -15.10 3.31
CA THR A 25 -2.16 -13.92 2.68
C THR A 25 -2.18 -12.70 3.60
N LYS A 26 -2.37 -12.90 4.91
CA LYS A 26 -2.28 -11.81 5.89
C LYS A 26 -0.87 -11.23 5.95
N ASP A 27 0.14 -12.09 6.01
CA ASP A 27 1.55 -11.66 6.07
C ASP A 27 1.99 -10.97 4.78
N GLU A 28 1.56 -11.47 3.62
CA GLU A 28 1.80 -10.83 2.32
C GLU A 28 1.20 -9.43 2.24
N ARG A 29 -0.06 -9.26 2.67
CA ARG A 29 -0.70 -7.93 2.74
C ARG A 29 0.00 -6.99 3.71
N ALA A 30 0.45 -7.50 4.86
CA ALA A 30 1.18 -6.72 5.84
C ALA A 30 2.54 -6.25 5.28
N ARG A 31 3.27 -7.14 4.59
CA ARG A 31 4.54 -6.79 3.92
C ARG A 31 4.32 -5.80 2.79
N ASP A 32 3.32 -6.00 1.94
CA ASP A 32 3.02 -5.09 0.84
C ASP A 32 2.63 -3.69 1.34
N THR A 33 1.78 -3.63 2.37
CA THR A 33 1.42 -2.36 3.03
C THR A 33 2.66 -1.67 3.59
N ARG A 34 3.52 -2.40 4.32
CA ARG A 34 4.75 -1.84 4.89
C ARG A 34 5.69 -1.32 3.80
N ARG A 35 5.84 -2.07 2.69
CA ARG A 35 6.67 -1.65 1.56
C ARG A 35 6.15 -0.35 0.94
N LYS A 36 4.84 -0.25 0.69
CA LYS A 36 4.20 0.94 0.13
C LYS A 36 4.36 2.16 1.04
N VAL A 37 4.14 1.99 2.34
CA VAL A 37 4.31 3.06 3.33
C VAL A 37 5.76 3.54 3.40
N LEU A 38 6.73 2.63 3.47
CA LEU A 38 8.15 3.00 3.54
C LEU A 38 8.62 3.72 2.27
N LEU A 39 8.16 3.26 1.10
CA LEU A 39 8.49 3.92 -0.17
C LEU A 39 7.87 5.33 -0.23
N GLY A 40 6.61 5.48 0.18
CA GLY A 40 5.96 6.79 0.26
C GLY A 40 6.68 7.74 1.21
N ALA A 41 7.04 7.28 2.41
CA ALA A 41 7.77 8.07 3.39
C ALA A 41 9.14 8.55 2.86
N LEU A 42 9.87 7.69 2.13
CA LEU A 42 11.13 8.07 1.49
C LEU A 42 10.93 9.16 0.43
N VAL A 43 9.89 9.05 -0.39
CA VAL A 43 9.59 10.04 -1.43
C VAL A 43 9.22 11.39 -0.80
N LEU A 44 8.38 11.40 0.23
CA LEU A 44 8.02 12.62 0.97
C LEU A 44 9.26 13.29 1.57
N HIS A 45 10.08 12.52 2.29
CA HIS A 45 11.35 13.01 2.85
C HIS A 45 12.28 13.56 1.76
N ARG A 46 12.32 12.95 0.57
CA ARG A 46 13.18 13.42 -0.53
C ARG A 46 12.69 14.74 -1.13
N ILE A 47 11.38 14.98 -1.12
CA ILE A 47 10.80 16.24 -1.59
C ILE A 47 11.01 17.36 -0.56
N GLU A 48 11.02 17.03 0.73
CA GLU A 48 11.24 17.99 1.83
C GLU A 48 12.73 18.33 2.02
N ASP A 49 13.62 17.34 2.02
CA ASP A 49 15.04 17.51 2.39
C ASP A 49 16.03 17.38 1.21
N GLY A 50 15.54 17.09 0.00
CA GLY A 50 16.39 16.76 -1.15
C GLY A 50 17.11 17.94 -1.79
N ASN A 51 18.19 17.65 -2.54
CA ASN A 51 18.75 18.61 -3.50
C ASN A 51 17.62 19.12 -4.42
N ALA A 52 17.46 20.44 -4.51
CA ALA A 52 16.37 21.12 -5.21
C ALA A 52 16.07 20.49 -6.58
N ALA A 53 17.09 20.20 -7.39
CA ALA A 53 16.89 19.63 -8.73
C ALA A 53 16.22 18.23 -8.74
N SER A 54 16.51 17.38 -7.75
CA SER A 54 15.85 16.06 -7.65
C SER A 54 14.45 16.15 -7.04
N ALA A 55 14.28 17.06 -6.07
CA ALA A 55 13.00 17.28 -5.40
C ALA A 55 11.96 17.88 -6.37
N ASP A 56 12.38 18.83 -7.21
CA ASP A 56 11.53 19.47 -8.22
C ASP A 56 11.06 18.45 -9.27
N TYR A 57 11.97 17.63 -9.81
CA TYR A 57 11.62 16.57 -10.74
C TYR A 57 10.58 15.59 -10.15
N LEU A 58 10.77 15.18 -8.88
CA LEU A 58 9.84 14.29 -8.20
C LEU A 58 8.47 14.94 -7.98
N ARG A 59 8.46 16.23 -7.60
CA ARG A 59 7.22 16.99 -7.41
C ARG A 59 6.45 17.11 -8.72
N ASP A 60 7.12 17.43 -9.82
CA ASP A 60 6.51 17.54 -11.15
C ASP A 60 5.97 16.20 -11.64
N PHE A 61 6.73 15.12 -11.42
CA PHE A 61 6.28 13.76 -11.71
C PHE A 61 4.99 13.43 -10.93
N ILE A 62 4.95 13.68 -9.62
CA ILE A 62 3.79 13.39 -8.78
C ILE A 62 2.58 14.21 -9.21
N LYS A 63 2.77 15.51 -9.48
CA LYS A 63 1.70 16.40 -9.95
C LYS A 63 1.03 15.89 -11.23
N ARG A 64 1.81 15.28 -12.14
CA ARG A 64 1.30 14.75 -13.40
C ARG A 64 0.63 13.38 -13.26
N GLU A 65 1.27 12.45 -12.55
CA GLU A 65 0.85 11.05 -12.52
C GLU A 65 -0.17 10.74 -11.42
N LEU A 66 -0.04 11.37 -10.24
CA LEU A 66 -0.86 11.03 -9.07
C LEU A 66 -2.37 11.28 -9.27
N PRO A 67 -2.82 12.38 -9.92
CA PRO A 67 -4.24 12.57 -10.20
C PRO A 67 -4.85 11.49 -11.09
N GLY A 68 -4.07 10.93 -12.03
CA GLY A 68 -4.50 9.83 -12.92
C GLY A 68 -4.44 8.45 -12.24
N PHE A 69 -3.57 8.29 -11.25
CA PHE A 69 -3.45 7.08 -10.46
C PHE A 69 -4.58 6.94 -9.41
N LEU A 70 -5.00 8.05 -8.81
CA LEU A 70 -6.05 8.07 -7.79
C LEU A 70 -7.44 8.00 -8.42
N THR A 71 -8.19 6.97 -8.07
CA THR A 71 -9.54 6.74 -8.60
C THR A 71 -10.65 7.38 -7.76
N ARG A 72 -10.38 7.71 -6.50
CA ARG A 72 -11.35 8.26 -5.54
C ARG A 72 -11.05 9.72 -5.24
N GLU A 73 -12.07 10.56 -5.29
CA GLU A 73 -11.96 11.99 -4.96
C GLU A 73 -11.51 12.23 -3.51
N THR A 74 -11.92 11.37 -2.57
CA THR A 74 -11.47 11.43 -1.17
C THR A 74 -9.96 11.25 -1.04
N ASP A 75 -9.39 10.37 -1.86
CA ASP A 75 -7.97 10.08 -1.82
C ASP A 75 -7.18 11.19 -2.51
N LYS A 76 -7.73 11.81 -3.57
CA LYS A 76 -7.14 12.99 -4.22
C LYS A 76 -7.00 14.17 -3.26
N ALA A 77 -8.03 14.44 -2.46
CA ALA A 77 -8.02 15.51 -1.47
C ALA A 77 -6.92 15.39 -0.41
N LEU A 78 -6.39 14.18 -0.17
CA LEU A 78 -5.27 13.95 0.76
C LEU A 78 -3.93 14.49 0.23
N PHE A 79 -3.83 14.85 -1.06
CA PHE A 79 -2.59 15.28 -1.71
C PHE A 79 -2.70 16.69 -2.32
N ASP A 80 -3.71 17.47 -1.95
CA ASP A 80 -3.94 18.82 -2.49
C ASP A 80 -2.78 19.79 -2.20
N ASP A 81 -2.08 19.59 -1.08
CA ASP A 81 -0.88 20.28 -0.64
C ASP A 81 0.35 19.93 -1.50
N LEU A 82 0.44 18.67 -1.93
CA LEU A 82 1.55 18.15 -2.72
C LEU A 82 1.39 18.46 -4.21
N ILE A 83 0.16 18.32 -4.73
CA ILE A 83 -0.17 18.55 -6.14
C ILE A 83 -0.27 20.05 -6.43
N GLY A 84 -0.38 20.89 -5.40
CA GLY A 84 -0.56 22.32 -5.56
C GLY A 84 -1.92 22.59 -6.17
N SER A 85 -2.99 22.35 -5.41
CA SER A 85 -4.19 23.12 -5.65
C SER A 85 -3.84 24.58 -5.37
N ASP A 86 -3.95 25.41 -6.41
CA ASP A 86 -3.70 26.85 -6.41
C ASP A 86 -4.71 27.58 -5.49
N LYS A 87 -4.62 27.33 -4.19
CA LYS A 87 -5.41 27.95 -3.11
C LYS A 87 -4.53 28.53 -2.02
N ALA A 88 -3.33 28.98 -2.39
CA ALA A 88 -2.44 29.75 -1.52
C ALA A 88 -1.98 31.03 -2.23
N ALA A 89 -2.95 31.87 -2.60
CA ALA A 89 -2.73 33.28 -2.91
C ALA A 89 -4.01 34.06 -2.55
N LYS A 90 -4.22 34.31 -1.25
CA LYS A 90 -5.05 35.41 -0.78
C LYS A 90 -4.49 35.98 0.50
#